data_AF-A0A3M9YUX2-F1
#
_entry.id   AF-A0A3M9YUX2-F1
#
_cell.length_a   1.000
_cell.length_b   1.000
_cell.length_c   1.000
_cell.angle_alpha   90.00
_cell.angle_beta   90.00
_cell.angle_gamma   90.00
#
_symmetry.space_group_name_H-M   'P 1'
#
loop_
_entity.id
_entity.type
_entity.pdbx_description
1 polymer ?
#
loop_
_entity_poly.entity_id
_entity_poly.type
_entity_poly.pdbx_seq_one_letter_code
_entity_poly.pdbx_strand_id
1 'polypeptide(L)' 'MASEIRIPKLGMSAVEMTLVEWMFGEGERVEKGDIIYTVETDKSTTEIEAQASGIIHPTGEEGAVYKVGDLIGTIAEG' A
#
# COMPACT_ATOMS: atom_id res chain seq x y z
N MET A 1 -5.03 11.65 -12.96
CA MET A 1 -5.18 12.07 -11.55
C MET A 1 -4.27 11.15 -10.73
N ALA A 2 -3.86 11.52 -9.51
CA ALA A 2 -3.02 10.64 -8.70
C ALA A 2 -3.86 10.08 -7.54
N SER A 3 -3.91 8.75 -7.42
CA SER A 3 -4.55 8.05 -6.30
C SER A 3 -3.52 7.85 -5.18
N GLU A 4 -3.82 8.36 -4.00
CA GLU A 4 -2.95 8.19 -2.83
C GLU A 4 -3.04 6.76 -2.30
N ILE A 5 -1.89 6.14 -2.05
CA ILE A 5 -1.78 4.86 -1.37
C ILE A 5 -1.51 5.14 0.09
N ARG A 6 -2.49 4.82 0.93
CA ARG A 6 -2.40 4.98 2.37
C ARG A 6 -2.61 3.64 3.06
N ILE A 7 -2.01 3.49 4.24
CA ILE A 7 -2.23 2.32 5.09
C ILE A 7 -3.73 2.22 5.43
N PRO A 8 -4.41 1.13 5.05
CA PRO A 8 -5.81 0.98 5.32
C PRO A 8 -6.05 0.62 6.79
N LYS A 9 -7.27 0.87 7.26
CA LYS A 9 -7.67 0.45 8.61
C LYS A 9 -8.17 -0.99 8.57
N LEU A 10 -7.31 -1.96 8.86
CA LEU A 10 -7.66 -3.38 8.94
C LEU A 10 -7.95 -3.77 10.38
N GLY A 11 -9.24 -3.91 10.71
CA GLY A 11 -9.70 -4.27 12.04
C GLY A 11 -10.16 -3.08 12.88
N MET A 12 -11.00 -3.37 13.88
CA MET A 12 -11.64 -2.36 14.72
C MET A 12 -10.64 -1.55 15.57
N SER A 13 -9.49 -2.16 15.90
CA SER A 13 -8.49 -1.63 16.84
C SER A 13 -7.05 -1.57 16.29
N ALA A 14 -6.80 -1.88 15.02
CA ALA A 14 -5.45 -1.74 14.47
C ALA A 14 -5.13 -0.25 14.33
N VAL A 15 -4.01 0.15 14.92
CA VAL A 15 -3.52 1.55 14.93
C VAL A 15 -2.27 1.67 14.06
N GLU A 16 -1.48 0.60 13.99
CA GLU A 16 -0.17 0.54 13.35
C GLU A 16 -0.07 -0.76 12.55
N MET A 17 0.63 -0.70 11.42
CA MET A 17 0.83 -1.80 10.49
C MET A 17 2.27 -1.80 10.00
N THR A 18 2.82 -2.98 9.81
CA THR A 18 4.14 -3.14 9.21
C THR A 18 3.97 -3.32 7.71
N LEU A 19 4.61 -2.49 6.91
CA LEU A 19 4.72 -2.75 5.47
C LEU A 19 5.69 -3.92 5.30
N VAL A 20 5.22 -5.06 4.77
CA VAL A 20 6.07 -6.25 4.60
C VAL A 20 6.99 -6.04 3.42
N GLU A 21 6.39 -5.88 2.25
CA GLU A 21 7.07 -5.70 0.97
C GLU A 21 6.11 -5.08 -0.06
N TRP A 22 6.70 -4.43 -1.05
CA TRP A 22 5.99 -3.99 -2.25
C TRP A 22 5.97 -5.13 -3.26
N MET A 23 4.78 -5.41 -3.81
CA MET A 23 4.63 -6.42 -4.87
C MET A 23 4.97 -5.84 -6.26
N PHE A 24 5.21 -4.52 -6.33
CA PHE A 24 5.63 -3.81 -7.53
C PHE A 24 6.84 -2.92 -7.28
N GLY A 25 7.64 -2.72 -8.33
CA GLY A 25 8.74 -1.77 -8.32
C GLY A 25 8.31 -0.31 -8.41
N GLU A 26 9.22 0.58 -8.04
CA GLU A 26 9.08 2.01 -8.29
C GLU A 26 8.92 2.31 -9.79
N GLY A 27 7.87 3.04 -10.15
CA GLY A 27 7.60 3.38 -11.55
C GLY A 27 7.01 2.24 -12.38
N GLU A 28 6.59 1.14 -11.74
CA GLU A 28 5.96 0.03 -12.44
C GLU A 28 4.48 0.32 -12.77
N ARG A 29 3.95 -0.34 -13.80
CA ARG A 29 2.56 -0.19 -14.21
C ARG A 29 1.70 -1.23 -13.50
N VAL A 30 0.71 -0.76 -12.76
CA VAL A 30 -0.23 -1.58 -12.01
C VAL A 30 -1.64 -1.44 -12.60
N GLU A 31 -2.45 -2.49 -12.56
CA GLU A 31 -3.85 -2.41 -12.96
C GLU A 31 -4.77 -2.43 -11.74
N LYS A 32 -5.98 -1.87 -11.89
CA LYS A 32 -6.96 -1.88 -10.81
C LYS A 32 -7.30 -3.33 -10.44
N GLY A 33 -7.10 -3.69 -9.17
CA GLY A 33 -7.29 -5.05 -8.66
C GLY A 33 -6.01 -5.87 -8.56
N ASP A 34 -4.87 -5.38 -9.05
CA ASP A 34 -3.58 -6.03 -8.78
C ASP A 34 -3.10 -5.76 -7.37
N ILE A 35 -2.42 -6.74 -6.76
CA ILE A 35 -1.85 -6.59 -5.42
C ILE A 35 -0.63 -5.70 -5.48
N ILE A 36 -0.68 -4.55 -4.79
CA ILE A 36 0.36 -3.53 -4.83
C ILE A 36 1.40 -3.65 -3.72
N TYR A 37 0.97 -4.02 -2.52
CA TYR A 37 1.84 -4.22 -1.38
C TYR A 37 1.14 -5.07 -0.33
N THR A 38 1.95 -5.61 0.57
CA THR A 38 1.48 -6.43 1.68
C THR A 38 1.73 -5.72 2.99
N VAL A 39 0.70 -5.63 3.82
CA VAL A 39 0.82 -5.15 5.20
C VAL A 39 0.58 -6.27 6.17
N GLU A 40 1.34 -6.26 7.26
CA GLU A 40 1.17 -7.15 8.38
C GLU A 40 0.69 -6.38 9.60
N THR A 41 -0.28 -6.98 10.28
CA THR A 41 -0.70 -6.60 11.62
C THR A 41 -0.27 -7.69 12.59
N ASP A 42 -0.26 -7.38 13.89
CA ASP A 42 0.06 -8.31 14.99
C ASP A 42 -0.66 -9.68 14.90
N LYS A 43 -1.79 -9.75 14.18
CA LYS A 43 -2.61 -10.96 14.07
C LYS A 43 -2.71 -11.54 12.67
N SER A 44 -2.47 -10.75 11.62
CA SER A 44 -2.76 -11.17 10.25
C SER A 44 -2.03 -10.30 9.22
N THR A 45 -1.64 -10.95 8.14
CA THR A 45 -1.12 -10.32 6.93
C THR A 45 -2.28 -10.04 5.96
N THR A 46 -2.26 -8.91 5.28
CA THR A 46 -3.29 -8.51 4.31
C THR A 46 -2.64 -7.84 3.12
N GLU A 47 -3.06 -8.30 1.95
CA GLU A 47 -2.62 -7.80 0.66
C GLU A 47 -3.53 -6.66 0.21
N ILE A 48 -2.95 -5.54 -0.20
CA ILE A 48 -3.70 -4.38 -0.66
C ILE A 48 -3.68 -4.34 -2.18
N GLU A 49 -4.86 -4.19 -2.77
CA GLU A 49 -5.05 -4.11 -4.20
C GLU A 49 -5.04 -2.65 -4.69
N ALA A 50 -4.61 -2.44 -5.94
CA ALA A 50 -4.61 -1.13 -6.56
C ALA A 50 -6.04 -0.62 -6.76
N GLN A 51 -6.31 0.60 -6.29
CA GLN A 51 -7.62 1.25 -6.47
C GLN A 51 -7.82 1.81 -7.89
N ALA A 52 -6.72 2.04 -8.61
CA ALA A 52 -6.69 2.58 -9.96
C ALA A 52 -5.53 1.95 -10.76
N SER A 53 -5.69 1.93 -12.07
CA SER A 53 -4.65 1.52 -13.01
C SER A 53 -3.72 2.70 -13.32
N GLY A 54 -2.41 2.51 -13.25
CA GLY A 54 -1.47 3.59 -13.47
C GLY A 54 -0.04 3.21 -13.14
N ILE A 55 0.80 4.22 -12.93
CA ILE A 55 2.19 4.03 -12.50
C ILE A 55 2.25 4.17 -10.99
N ILE A 56 2.76 3.15 -10.31
CA ILE A 56 2.92 3.18 -8.86
C ILE A 56 4.23 3.87 -8.47
N HIS A 57 4.14 4.71 -7.46
CA HIS A 57 5.27 5.40 -6.85
C HIS A 57 5.25 5.11 -5.35
N PRO A 58 5.91 4.03 -4.90
CA PRO A 58 6.09 3.76 -3.50
C PRO A 58 7.04 4.80 -2.88
N THR A 59 6.72 5.22 -1.67
CA THR A 59 7.53 6.13 -0.84
C THR A 59 7.80 5.55 0.54
N GLY A 60 7.05 4.51 0.92
CA GLY A 60 7.24 3.76 2.15
C GLY A 60 8.36 2.73 2.04
N GLU A 61 9.08 2.54 3.14
CA GLU A 61 10.18 1.60 3.30
C GLU A 61 9.65 0.22 3.73
N GLU A 62 10.11 -0.81 3.05
CA GLU A 62 9.74 -2.20 3.34
C GLU A 62 10.31 -2.64 4.70
N GLY A 63 9.49 -3.32 5.50
CA GLY A 63 9.78 -3.66 6.90
C GLY A 63 9.54 -2.53 7.90
N ALA A 64 9.13 -1.33 7.46
CA ALA A 64 8.85 -0.21 8.36
C ALA A 64 7.40 -0.24 8.89
N VAL A 65 7.21 0.33 10.08
CA VAL A 65 5.90 0.43 10.74
C VAL A 65 5.28 1.80 10.45
N TYR A 66 4.06 1.77 9.93
CA TYR A 66 3.25 2.94 9.58
C TYR A 66 1.94 2.96 10.35
N LYS A 67 1.34 4.14 10.54
CA LYS A 67 0.04 4.26 11.20
C LYS A 67 -1.08 4.21 10.18
N VAL A 68 -2.26 3.85 10.65
CA VAL A 68 -3.47 3.90 9.80
C VAL A 68 -3.66 5.30 9.24
N GLY A 69 -3.73 5.39 7.90
CA GLY A 69 -3.88 6.64 7.17
C GLY A 69 -2.56 7.31 6.75
N ASP A 70 -1.40 6.79 7.14
CA ASP A 70 -0.10 7.24 6.62
C ASP A 70 -0.03 7.01 5.11
N LEU A 71 0.50 8.01 4.41
CA LEU A 71 0.75 7.95 2.98
C LEU A 71 2.05 7.19 2.75
N ILE A 72 1.96 6.05 2.07
CA ILE A 72 3.12 5.20 1.74
C ILE A 72 3.40 5.16 0.24
N GLY A 73 2.58 5.79 -0.59
CA GLY A 73 2.84 5.93 -2.01
C GLY A 73 1.73 6.63 -2.77
N THR A 74 1.86 6.71 -4.09
CA THR A 74 0.83 7.26 -4.98
C THR A 74 0.80 6.50 -6.30
N ILE A 75 -0.39 6.36 -6.90
CA ILE A 75 -0.58 5.81 -8.24
C ILE A 75 -0.92 6.98 -9.17
N ALA A 76 -0.06 7.26 -10.14
CA ALA A 76 -0.33 8.25 -11.17
C ALA A 76 -1.05 7.60 -12.35
N GLU A 77 -2.30 7.99 -12.62
CA GLU A 77 -2.97 7.64 -13.88
C GLU A 77 -2.33 8.45 -15.02
N GLY A 78 -1.67 7.75 -15.93
CA GLY A 78 -1.05 8.27 -17.15
C GLY A 78 -1.94 8.14 -18.37
#